data_AF-A0A7X5YCV4-F1
#
_entry.id   AF-A0A7X5YCV4-F1
#
_cell.length_a   1.000
_cell.length_b   1.000
_cell.length_c   1.000
_cell.angle_alpha   90.00
_cell.angle_beta   90.00
_cell.angle_gamma   90.00
#
_symmetry.space_group_name_H-M   'P 1'
#
loop_
_entity.id
_entity.type
_entity.pdbx_description
1 polymer ?
#
loop_
_entity_poly.entity_id
_entity_poly.type
_entity_poly.pdbx_seq_one_letter_code
_entity_poly.pdbx_strand_id
1 'polypeptide(L)'
;MRNLIYWIVLGFAWSFSACQDVTVGYLVVDETAGYAKDTMYIVTNTENELQRLENILATFYSNNISLKKELEEKEATLQETKEQKYEELDERLTPIWDAMEEEDADFDALMDQQMAIEEEMDEKYDPILAEIETSIAELKEQQENLAKDMGIESPEILKTQIEEYQIKVDYKLAWVSSKIEGVQGTEPVLYSVVRVKTEKEENIAKFMENVEVLGAGMVCVKYDSEIAGGTYTITLKIENEGRSRILEDVFTIVAKEVPAEEPIPMPEE
;
A
#
# COMPACT_ATOMS: atom_id res chain seq x y z
N MET A 1 -69.32 -43.22 -20.50
CA MET A 1 -67.92 -43.12 -19.99
C MET A 1 -67.19 -41.83 -20.39
N ARG A 2 -67.49 -41.23 -21.56
CA ARG A 2 -66.85 -39.97 -22.01
C ARG A 2 -67.12 -38.75 -21.10
N ASN A 3 -68.32 -38.66 -20.52
CA ASN A 3 -68.69 -37.53 -19.66
C ASN A 3 -68.12 -37.62 -18.23
N LEU A 4 -67.78 -38.83 -17.76
CA LEU A 4 -67.16 -39.04 -16.44
C LEU A 4 -65.69 -38.63 -16.45
N ILE A 5 -65.01 -38.81 -17.60
CA ILE A 5 -63.63 -38.40 -17.81
C ILE A 5 -63.51 -36.86 -17.73
N TYR A 6 -64.47 -36.10 -18.27
CA TYR A 6 -64.43 -34.64 -18.17
C TYR A 6 -64.54 -34.15 -16.72
N TRP A 7 -65.32 -34.81 -15.86
CA TRP A 7 -65.40 -34.46 -14.43
C TRP A 7 -64.13 -34.81 -13.65
N ILE A 8 -63.46 -35.92 -14.01
CA ILE A 8 -62.18 -36.31 -13.41
C ILE A 8 -61.07 -35.35 -13.85
N VAL A 9 -61.05 -34.93 -15.12
CA VAL A 9 -60.06 -33.97 -15.65
C VAL A 9 -60.31 -32.55 -15.12
N LEU A 10 -61.57 -32.13 -14.95
CA LEU A 10 -61.92 -30.83 -14.36
C LEU A 10 -61.60 -30.78 -12.85
N GLY A 11 -61.79 -31.89 -12.13
CA GLY A 11 -61.42 -32.01 -10.71
C GLY A 11 -59.90 -32.06 -10.47
N PHE A 12 -59.14 -32.66 -11.39
CA PHE A 12 -57.67 -32.65 -11.32
C PHE A 12 -57.07 -31.27 -11.62
N ALA A 13 -57.73 -30.46 -12.46
CA ALA A 13 -57.29 -29.10 -12.76
C ALA A 13 -57.43 -28.13 -11.58
N TRP A 14 -58.32 -28.40 -10.62
CA TRP A 14 -58.46 -27.62 -9.38
C TRP A 14 -57.54 -28.07 -8.24
N SER A 15 -56.83 -29.20 -8.40
CA SER A 15 -55.95 -29.75 -7.36
C SER A 15 -54.53 -29.18 -7.39
N PHE A 16 -54.20 -28.30 -8.35
CA PHE A 16 -52.91 -27.63 -8.47
C PHE A 16 -52.90 -26.17 -7.98
N SER A 17 -53.97 -25.71 -7.33
CA SER A 17 -53.93 -24.50 -6.52
C SER A 17 -53.32 -24.80 -5.14
N ALA A 18 -52.15 -25.45 -5.13
CA ALA A 18 -51.29 -25.38 -3.96
C ALA A 18 -50.78 -23.93 -3.92
N CYS A 19 -51.16 -23.16 -2.91
CA CYS A 19 -50.45 -21.93 -2.57
C CYS A 19 -48.96 -22.29 -2.53
N GLN A 20 -48.19 -21.86 -3.54
CA GLN A 20 -46.75 -21.76 -3.36
C GLN A 20 -46.59 -20.68 -2.29
N ASP A 21 -46.40 -21.12 -1.05
CA ASP A 21 -45.84 -20.28 0.00
C ASP A 21 -44.47 -19.87 -0.52
N VAL A 22 -44.41 -18.69 -1.14
CA VAL A 22 -43.17 -18.13 -1.64
C VAL A 22 -42.33 -17.98 -0.40
N THR A 23 -41.24 -18.75 -0.28
CA THR A 23 -40.30 -18.60 0.82
C THR A 23 -39.76 -17.18 0.75
N VAL A 24 -40.39 -16.26 1.50
CA VAL A 24 -40.00 -14.85 1.56
C VAL A 24 -38.57 -14.83 2.07
N GLY A 25 -37.67 -14.27 1.27
CA GLY A 25 -36.27 -14.09 1.62
C GLY A 25 -36.12 -13.50 3.03
N TYR A 26 -35.03 -13.87 3.70
CA TYR A 26 -34.71 -13.32 5.01
C TYR A 26 -33.70 -12.19 4.87
N LEU A 27 -33.75 -11.28 5.83
CA LEU A 27 -32.75 -10.25 6.06
C LEU A 27 -32.54 -10.13 7.56
N VAL A 28 -31.31 -10.38 7.98
CA VAL A 28 -30.81 -10.19 9.34
C VAL A 28 -29.65 -9.20 9.24
N VAL A 29 -29.75 -8.14 10.02
CA VAL A 29 -28.70 -7.13 10.16
C VAL A 29 -28.38 -7.10 11.64
N ASP A 30 -27.15 -7.43 11.97
CA ASP A 30 -26.62 -7.41 13.34
C ASP A 30 -26.64 -5.97 13.89
N GLU A 31 -26.69 -5.83 15.21
CA GLU A 31 -26.54 -4.55 15.90
C GLU A 31 -25.16 -3.93 15.65
N THR A 32 -24.15 -4.75 15.35
CA THR A 32 -22.80 -4.31 14.99
C THR A 32 -22.55 -4.26 13.47
N ALA A 33 -23.60 -4.33 12.65
CA ALA A 33 -23.44 -4.30 11.20
C ALA A 33 -22.85 -2.96 10.73
N GLY A 34 -21.81 -3.04 9.89
CA GLY A 34 -21.02 -1.88 9.47
C GLY A 34 -19.77 -2.31 8.72
N TYR A 35 -18.85 -1.37 8.50
CA TYR A 35 -17.58 -1.65 7.84
C TYR A 35 -16.46 -1.74 8.87
N ALA A 36 -15.54 -2.68 8.68
CA ALA A 36 -14.33 -2.76 9.50
C ALA A 36 -13.45 -1.50 9.35
N LYS A 37 -13.39 -0.95 8.13
CA LYS A 37 -12.88 0.40 7.85
C LYS A 37 -14.02 1.22 7.27
N ASP A 38 -14.60 2.09 8.09
CA ASP A 38 -15.76 2.92 7.75
C ASP A 38 -15.40 4.19 6.99
N THR A 39 -14.13 4.40 6.67
CA THR A 39 -13.65 5.60 5.99
C THR A 39 -12.76 5.23 4.80
N MET A 40 -13.03 5.84 3.65
CA MET A 40 -12.20 5.75 2.45
C MET A 40 -11.73 7.14 2.01
N TYR A 41 -10.43 7.28 1.78
CA TYR A 41 -9.81 8.47 1.23
C TYR A 41 -9.71 8.34 -0.29
N ILE A 42 -10.15 9.35 -1.01
CA ILE A 42 -10.03 9.46 -2.46
C ILE A 42 -9.43 10.81 -2.82
N VAL A 43 -8.88 10.93 -4.03
CA VAL A 43 -8.49 12.21 -4.61
C VAL A 43 -9.49 12.63 -5.69
N THR A 44 -9.76 13.93 -5.79
CA THR A 44 -10.68 14.47 -6.80
C THR A 44 -10.15 14.33 -8.22
N ASN A 45 -8.82 14.30 -8.38
CA ASN A 45 -8.15 14.08 -9.66
C ASN A 45 -6.94 13.16 -9.42
N THR A 46 -6.97 11.99 -10.06
CA THR A 46 -5.96 10.94 -9.82
C THR A 46 -4.65 11.23 -10.57
N GLU A 47 -4.73 11.84 -11.75
CA GLU A 47 -3.56 12.24 -12.55
C GLU A 47 -2.77 13.35 -11.84
N ASN A 48 -3.45 14.32 -11.23
CA ASN A 48 -2.82 15.37 -10.44
C ASN A 48 -2.10 14.80 -9.22
N GLU A 49 -2.69 13.82 -8.51
CA GLU A 49 -2.00 13.19 -7.38
C GLU A 49 -0.81 12.36 -7.82
N LEU A 50 -0.92 11.62 -8.94
CA LEU A 50 0.22 10.92 -9.53
C LEU A 50 1.36 11.90 -9.84
N GLN A 51 1.06 13.01 -10.54
CA GLN A 51 2.05 14.02 -10.87
C GLN A 51 2.67 14.66 -9.62
N ARG A 52 1.86 14.95 -8.59
CA ARG A 52 2.34 15.48 -7.32
C ARG A 52 3.30 14.50 -6.63
N LEU A 53 2.98 13.20 -6.63
CA LEU A 53 3.86 12.17 -6.04
C LEU A 53 5.18 12.04 -6.82
N GLU A 54 5.12 12.07 -8.16
CA GLU A 54 6.32 12.11 -9.01
C GLU A 54 7.18 13.35 -8.75
N ASN A 55 6.56 14.52 -8.61
CA ASN A 55 7.24 15.78 -8.29
C ASN A 55 7.94 15.73 -6.92
N ILE A 56 7.28 15.13 -5.92
CA ILE A 56 7.86 14.89 -4.60
C ILE A 56 9.11 13.99 -4.73
N LEU A 57 9.01 12.90 -5.50
CA LEU A 57 10.13 11.98 -5.73
C LEU A 57 11.30 12.68 -6.47
N ALA A 58 11.02 13.42 -7.53
CA ALA A 58 12.01 14.17 -8.29
C ALA A 58 12.72 15.23 -7.41
N THR A 59 11.96 15.91 -6.56
CA THR A 59 12.50 16.89 -5.60
C THR A 59 13.38 16.21 -4.56
N PHE A 60 12.96 15.05 -4.04
CA PHE A 60 13.75 14.29 -3.09
C PHE A 60 15.10 13.92 -3.70
N TYR A 61 15.10 13.35 -4.91
CA TYR A 61 16.34 13.00 -5.58
C TYR A 61 17.21 14.22 -5.86
N SER A 62 16.63 15.33 -6.32
CA SER A 62 17.36 16.58 -6.58
C SER A 62 18.06 17.11 -5.31
N ASN A 63 17.40 17.01 -4.16
CA ASN A 63 17.96 17.44 -2.87
C ASN A 63 18.97 16.41 -2.30
N ASN A 64 18.94 15.17 -2.77
CA ASN A 64 19.79 14.09 -2.30
C ASN A 64 21.03 13.87 -3.19
N ILE A 65 21.10 14.42 -4.40
CA ILE A 65 22.20 14.17 -5.36
C ILE A 65 23.59 14.32 -4.72
N SER A 66 23.83 15.41 -3.99
CA SER A 66 25.13 15.65 -3.36
C SER A 66 25.44 14.64 -2.26
N LEU A 67 24.46 14.32 -1.42
CA LEU A 67 24.60 13.33 -0.34
C LEU A 67 24.84 11.93 -0.89
N LYS A 68 24.09 11.54 -1.93
CA LYS A 68 24.25 10.27 -2.63
C LYS A 68 25.66 10.14 -3.20
N LYS A 69 26.15 11.17 -3.90
CA LYS A 69 27.49 11.16 -4.48
C LYS A 69 28.59 11.05 -3.42
N GLU A 70 28.47 11.81 -2.33
CA GLU A 70 29.42 11.74 -1.22
C GLU A 70 29.41 10.37 -0.54
N LEU A 71 28.23 9.78 -0.37
CA LEU A 71 28.07 8.43 0.16
C LEU A 71 28.76 7.39 -0.73
N GLU A 72 28.55 7.44 -2.05
CA GLU A 72 29.21 6.55 -3.02
C GLU A 72 30.74 6.67 -2.97
N GLU A 73 31.26 7.90 -2.88
CA GLU A 73 32.70 8.14 -2.75
C GLU A 73 33.28 7.55 -1.44
N LYS A 74 32.55 7.70 -0.32
CA LYS A 74 32.95 7.15 0.97
C LYS A 74 32.87 5.62 1.00
N GLU A 75 31.85 5.03 0.40
CA GLU A 75 31.71 3.57 0.30
C GLU A 75 32.82 2.98 -0.59
N ALA A 76 33.18 3.65 -1.70
CA ALA A 76 34.33 3.27 -2.51
C ALA A 76 35.65 3.36 -1.73
N THR A 77 35.86 4.46 -0.98
CA THR A 77 37.05 4.64 -0.13
C THR A 77 37.13 3.57 0.96
N LEU A 78 36.00 3.21 1.58
CA LEU A 78 35.93 2.13 2.57
C LEU A 78 36.39 0.81 1.96
N GLN A 79 35.87 0.49 0.78
CA GLN A 79 36.21 -0.73 0.07
C GLN A 79 37.69 -0.78 -0.31
N GLU A 80 38.22 0.30 -0.90
CA GLU A 80 39.63 0.42 -1.25
C GLU A 80 40.53 0.27 -0.01
N THR A 81 40.15 0.88 1.12
CA THR A 81 40.92 0.78 2.37
C THR A 81 40.90 -0.64 2.94
N LYS A 82 39.77 -1.36 2.84
CA LYS A 82 39.66 -2.77 3.24
C LYS A 82 40.52 -3.67 2.36
N GLU A 83 40.54 -3.43 1.05
CA GLU A 83 41.39 -4.15 0.10
C GLU A 83 42.87 -3.90 0.38
N GLN A 84 43.28 -2.65 0.62
CA GLN A 84 44.65 -2.32 1.02
C GLN A 84 45.06 -3.04 2.33
N LYS A 85 44.19 -3.06 3.35
CA LYS A 85 44.42 -3.83 4.59
C LYS A 85 44.66 -5.30 4.28
N TYR A 86 43.82 -5.89 3.42
CA TYR A 86 43.91 -7.30 3.05
C TYR A 86 45.19 -7.62 2.28
N GLU A 87 45.55 -6.81 1.27
CA GLU A 87 46.76 -7.02 0.46
C GLU A 87 48.04 -6.94 1.30
N GLU A 88 48.17 -5.94 2.18
CA GLU A 88 49.32 -5.81 3.05
C GLU A 88 49.38 -6.93 4.11
N LEU A 89 48.22 -7.38 4.61
CA LEU A 89 48.15 -8.52 5.52
C LEU A 89 48.59 -9.81 4.81
N ASP A 90 48.08 -10.06 3.60
CA ASP A 90 48.42 -11.24 2.79
C ASP A 90 49.92 -11.27 2.46
N GLU A 91 50.50 -10.16 2.04
CA GLU A 91 51.95 -10.05 1.76
C GLU A 91 52.79 -10.40 3.00
N ARG A 92 52.38 -9.93 4.18
CA ARG A 92 53.11 -10.14 5.43
C ARG A 92 52.91 -11.54 6.02
N LEU A 93 51.74 -12.13 5.85
CA LEU A 93 51.43 -13.46 6.39
C LEU A 93 51.86 -14.61 5.47
N THR A 94 51.93 -14.40 4.15
CA THR A 94 52.42 -15.40 3.18
C THR A 94 53.72 -16.09 3.61
N PRO A 95 54.81 -15.37 3.96
CA PRO A 95 56.05 -16.02 4.37
C PRO A 95 55.92 -16.82 5.68
N ILE A 96 55.01 -16.44 6.57
CA ILE A 96 54.73 -17.19 7.80
C ILE A 96 53.99 -18.48 7.46
N TRP A 97 52.96 -18.40 6.61
CA TRP A 97 52.21 -19.57 6.17
C TRP A 97 53.09 -20.56 5.41
N ASP A 98 53.97 -20.08 4.53
CA ASP A 98 54.97 -20.92 3.85
C ASP A 98 55.88 -21.64 4.85
N ALA A 99 56.34 -20.94 5.91
CA ALA A 99 57.17 -21.52 6.95
C ALA A 99 56.42 -22.53 7.84
N MET A 100 55.11 -22.37 8.02
CA MET A 100 54.27 -23.31 8.78
C MET A 100 54.12 -24.67 8.07
N GLU A 101 54.38 -24.75 6.76
CA GLU A 101 54.35 -26.00 6.00
C GLU A 101 55.63 -26.85 6.16
N GLU A 102 56.69 -26.31 6.79
CA GLU A 102 57.96 -27.01 7.00
C GLU A 102 57.86 -28.11 8.08
N GLU A 103 58.62 -29.21 7.92
CA GLU A 103 58.51 -30.40 8.78
C GLU A 103 58.99 -30.16 10.23
N ASP A 104 59.88 -29.20 10.43
CA ASP A 104 60.44 -28.77 11.72
C ASP A 104 59.98 -27.37 12.16
N ALA A 105 58.86 -26.88 11.60
CA ALA A 105 58.31 -25.56 11.92
C ALA A 105 58.03 -25.38 13.42
N ASP A 106 58.47 -24.24 13.98
CA ASP A 106 58.09 -23.81 15.32
C ASP A 106 56.73 -23.10 15.27
N PHE A 107 55.67 -23.91 15.30
CA PHE A 107 54.30 -23.44 15.15
C PHE A 107 53.90 -22.39 16.18
N ASP A 108 54.32 -22.54 17.44
CA ASP A 108 53.99 -21.58 18.51
C ASP A 108 54.59 -20.20 18.19
N ALA A 109 55.87 -20.17 17.78
CA ALA A 109 56.54 -18.93 17.41
C ALA A 109 55.99 -18.27 16.13
N LEU A 110 55.51 -19.07 15.16
CA LEU A 110 54.91 -18.57 13.92
C LEU A 110 53.49 -18.02 14.16
N MET A 111 52.71 -18.66 15.02
CA MET A 111 51.39 -18.16 15.42
C MET A 111 51.49 -16.86 16.22
N ASP A 112 52.49 -16.72 17.11
CA ASP A 112 52.76 -15.48 17.83
C ASP A 112 53.11 -14.33 16.85
N GLN A 113 53.88 -14.63 15.79
CA GLN A 113 54.21 -13.65 14.74
C GLN A 113 52.99 -13.27 13.90
N GLN A 114 52.17 -14.23 13.50
CA GLN A 114 50.93 -13.97 12.78
C GLN A 114 50.01 -13.05 13.61
N MET A 115 49.81 -13.37 14.89
CA MET A 115 48.96 -12.58 15.78
C MET A 115 49.48 -11.15 15.92
N ALA A 116 50.80 -10.96 16.08
CA ALA A 116 51.41 -9.64 16.17
C ALA A 116 51.22 -8.81 14.88
N ILE A 117 51.27 -9.47 13.70
CA ILE A 117 51.01 -8.80 12.42
C ILE A 117 49.55 -8.40 12.30
N GLU A 118 48.63 -9.31 12.63
CA GLU A 118 47.19 -9.03 12.61
C GLU A 118 46.85 -7.85 13.55
N GLU A 119 47.39 -7.84 14.77
CA GLU A 119 47.20 -6.75 15.74
C GLU A 119 47.75 -5.41 15.21
N GLU A 120 48.94 -5.39 14.61
CA GLU A 120 49.50 -4.18 14.01
C GLU A 120 48.64 -3.65 12.85
N MET A 121 48.08 -4.56 12.04
CA MET A 121 47.19 -4.20 10.93
C MET A 121 45.86 -3.65 11.43
N ASP A 122 45.29 -4.23 12.49
CA ASP A 122 44.09 -3.72 13.15
C ASP A 122 44.35 -2.33 13.76
N GLU A 123 45.44 -2.14 14.51
CA GLU A 123 45.81 -0.84 15.09
C GLU A 123 45.97 0.26 14.02
N LYS A 124 46.48 -0.09 12.85
CA LYS A 124 46.68 0.84 11.73
C LYS A 124 45.37 1.17 11.00
N TYR A 125 44.57 0.16 10.65
CA TYR A 125 43.43 0.33 9.74
C TYR A 125 42.10 0.54 10.44
N ASP A 126 41.86 -0.06 11.59
CA ASP A 126 40.59 0.04 12.30
C ASP A 126 40.16 1.47 12.62
N PRO A 127 41.03 2.40 13.10
CA PRO A 127 40.61 3.78 13.31
C PRO A 127 40.20 4.49 12.01
N ILE A 128 40.87 4.17 10.90
CA ILE A 128 40.56 4.75 9.58
C ILE A 128 39.21 4.21 9.07
N LEU A 129 39.02 2.89 9.14
CA LEU A 129 37.78 2.25 8.74
C LEU A 129 36.61 2.74 9.59
N ALA A 130 36.79 2.89 10.91
CA ALA A 130 35.77 3.40 11.81
C ALA A 130 35.38 4.85 11.50
N GLU A 131 36.32 5.72 11.14
CA GLU A 131 36.04 7.10 10.71
C GLU A 131 35.20 7.13 9.43
N ILE A 132 35.56 6.30 8.44
CA ILE A 132 34.81 6.20 7.17
C ILE A 132 33.41 5.63 7.42
N GLU A 133 33.28 4.57 8.22
CA GLU A 133 32.01 3.94 8.57
C GLU A 133 31.10 4.90 9.36
N THR A 134 31.68 5.71 10.24
CA THR A 134 30.95 6.78 10.95
C THR A 134 30.43 7.83 9.98
N SER A 135 31.28 8.30 9.05
CA SER A 135 30.89 9.26 8.02
C SER A 135 29.75 8.73 7.14
N ILE A 136 29.82 7.45 6.75
CA ILE A 136 28.77 6.78 5.98
C ILE A 136 27.46 6.73 6.76
N ALA A 137 27.51 6.41 8.06
CA ALA A 137 26.33 6.36 8.91
C ALA A 137 25.66 7.74 9.03
N GLU A 138 26.45 8.80 9.22
CA GLU A 138 25.96 10.18 9.28
C GLU A 138 25.31 10.62 7.97
N LEU A 139 25.89 10.27 6.81
CA LEU A 139 25.30 10.56 5.51
C LEU A 139 23.98 9.82 5.30
N LYS A 140 23.88 8.55 5.70
CA LYS A 140 22.63 7.78 5.65
C LYS A 140 21.56 8.39 6.54
N GLU A 141 21.91 8.83 7.75
CA GLU A 141 21.00 9.55 8.63
C GLU A 141 20.51 10.87 8.02
N GLN A 142 21.40 11.63 7.35
CA GLN A 142 21.00 12.85 6.64
C GLN A 142 20.00 12.57 5.51
N GLN A 143 20.18 11.48 4.75
CA GLN A 143 19.22 11.07 3.72
C GLN A 143 17.85 10.70 4.31
N GLU A 144 17.83 9.99 5.43
CA GLU A 144 16.58 9.65 6.14
C GLU A 144 15.88 10.90 6.68
N ASN A 145 16.63 11.82 7.27
CA ASN A 145 16.08 13.07 7.79
C ASN A 145 15.52 13.94 6.65
N LEU A 146 16.18 13.98 5.49
CA LEU A 146 15.66 14.64 4.29
C LEU A 146 14.30 14.04 3.87
N ALA A 147 14.15 12.71 3.87
CA ALA A 147 12.89 12.07 3.56
C ALA A 147 11.78 12.46 4.56
N LYS A 148 12.10 12.40 5.87
CA LYS A 148 11.18 12.77 6.95
C LYS A 148 10.74 14.24 6.87
N ASP A 149 11.67 15.15 6.60
CA ASP A 149 11.40 16.59 6.46
C ASP A 149 10.49 16.88 5.26
N MET A 150 10.56 16.05 4.21
CA MET A 150 9.66 16.11 3.07
C MET A 150 8.31 15.39 3.31
N GLY A 151 8.10 14.81 4.48
CA GLY A 151 6.91 14.03 4.82
C GLY A 151 6.81 12.71 4.05
N ILE A 152 7.93 12.20 3.55
CA ILE A 152 8.03 10.92 2.84
C ILE A 152 8.52 9.88 3.84
N GLU A 153 7.80 8.75 3.96
CA GLU A 153 8.20 7.66 4.85
C GLU A 153 9.49 6.98 4.36
N SER A 154 9.57 6.70 3.06
CA SER A 154 10.76 6.23 2.37
C SER A 154 10.59 6.43 0.86
N PRO A 155 11.67 6.68 0.10
CA PRO A 155 11.61 6.75 -1.36
C PRO A 155 11.00 5.49 -2.01
N GLU A 156 11.23 4.31 -1.43
CA GLU A 156 10.71 3.04 -1.98
C GLU A 156 9.20 2.88 -1.74
N ILE A 157 8.71 3.36 -0.60
CA ILE A 157 7.26 3.42 -0.33
C ILE A 157 6.61 4.41 -1.29
N LEU A 158 7.24 5.56 -1.53
CA LEU A 158 6.73 6.56 -2.48
C LEU A 158 6.69 6.01 -3.91
N LYS A 159 7.72 5.29 -4.38
CA LYS A 159 7.71 4.61 -5.69
C LYS A 159 6.56 3.61 -5.79
N THR A 160 6.35 2.80 -4.75
CA THR A 160 5.23 1.84 -4.72
C THR A 160 3.89 2.56 -4.83
N GLN A 161 3.71 3.68 -4.12
CA GLN A 161 2.50 4.51 -4.23
C GLN A 161 2.35 5.08 -5.65
N ILE A 162 3.42 5.59 -6.26
CA ILE A 162 3.40 6.09 -7.65
C ILE A 162 2.95 4.97 -8.61
N GLU A 163 3.48 3.76 -8.47
CA GLU A 163 3.07 2.61 -9.29
C GLU A 163 1.58 2.26 -9.10
N GLU A 164 1.08 2.26 -7.87
CA GLU A 164 -0.34 2.04 -7.58
C GLU A 164 -1.24 3.10 -8.25
N TYR A 165 -0.84 4.38 -8.19
CA TYR A 165 -1.55 5.48 -8.84
C TYR A 165 -1.43 5.40 -10.36
N GLN A 166 -0.28 5.03 -10.91
CA GLN A 166 -0.08 4.81 -12.34
C GLN A 166 -1.04 3.73 -12.86
N ILE A 167 -1.12 2.58 -12.17
CA ILE A 167 -2.08 1.51 -12.51
C ILE A 167 -3.52 2.04 -12.45
N LYS A 168 -3.86 2.82 -11.41
CA LYS A 168 -5.19 3.40 -11.28
C LYS A 168 -5.53 4.34 -12.45
N VAL A 169 -4.58 5.15 -12.91
CA VAL A 169 -4.71 6.03 -14.08
C VAL A 169 -4.84 5.22 -15.37
N ASP A 170 -3.91 4.29 -15.63
CA ASP A 170 -3.84 3.51 -16.86
C ASP A 170 -5.11 2.70 -17.12
N TYR A 171 -5.64 2.07 -16.07
CA TYR A 171 -6.83 1.22 -16.14
C TYR A 171 -8.12 1.91 -15.68
N LYS A 172 -8.05 3.21 -15.34
CA LYS A 172 -9.18 4.03 -14.86
C LYS A 172 -9.95 3.35 -13.73
N LEU A 173 -9.21 2.88 -12.72
CA LEU A 173 -9.77 2.06 -11.64
C LEU A 173 -10.57 2.91 -10.65
N ALA A 174 -11.82 2.50 -10.42
CA ALA A 174 -12.69 3.05 -9.38
C ALA A 174 -12.06 2.91 -7.96
N TRP A 175 -12.53 3.72 -7.03
CA TRP A 175 -12.26 3.57 -5.60
C TRP A 175 -13.30 2.64 -4.99
N VAL A 176 -12.87 1.60 -4.29
CA VAL A 176 -13.76 0.55 -3.80
C VAL A 176 -13.50 0.32 -2.32
N SER A 177 -14.57 0.35 -1.51
CA SER A 177 -14.50 0.05 -0.10
C SER A 177 -14.37 -1.46 0.18
N SER A 178 -14.09 -1.79 1.44
CA SER A 178 -14.33 -3.14 1.96
C SER A 178 -15.83 -3.50 1.92
N LYS A 179 -16.15 -4.79 2.06
CA LYS A 179 -17.54 -5.26 2.17
C LYS A 179 -18.12 -4.87 3.52
N ILE A 180 -19.44 -4.71 3.56
CA ILE A 180 -20.15 -4.53 4.82
C ILE A 180 -20.23 -5.88 5.56
N GLU A 181 -20.05 -5.85 6.87
CA GLU A 181 -20.10 -7.00 7.77
C GLU A 181 -21.41 -6.98 8.58
N GLY A 182 -21.80 -8.13 9.13
CA GLY A 182 -23.01 -8.25 9.96
C GLY A 182 -24.34 -8.23 9.18
N VAL A 183 -24.31 -8.37 7.86
CA VAL A 183 -25.51 -8.47 7.01
C VAL A 183 -25.65 -9.88 6.45
N GLN A 184 -26.78 -10.53 6.72
CA GLN A 184 -27.11 -11.84 6.19
C GLN A 184 -28.50 -11.80 5.56
N GLY A 185 -28.61 -12.27 4.32
CA GLY A 185 -29.91 -12.36 3.67
C GLY A 185 -29.93 -13.37 2.53
N THR A 186 -31.13 -13.64 2.03
CA THR A 186 -31.30 -14.45 0.81
C THR A 186 -30.91 -13.60 -0.40
N GLU A 187 -30.10 -14.09 -1.33
CA GLU A 187 -29.75 -13.30 -2.51
C GLU A 187 -30.97 -13.11 -3.44
N PRO A 188 -31.14 -11.93 -4.09
CA PRO A 188 -30.24 -10.77 -4.06
C PRO A 188 -30.50 -9.86 -2.84
N VAL A 189 -29.44 -9.46 -2.14
CA VAL A 189 -29.48 -8.36 -1.16
C VAL A 189 -29.07 -7.05 -1.87
N LEU A 190 -29.96 -6.06 -1.86
CA LEU A 190 -29.75 -4.77 -2.52
C LEU A 190 -29.29 -3.72 -1.52
N TYR A 191 -28.34 -2.90 -1.94
CA TYR A 191 -27.78 -1.81 -1.15
C TYR A 191 -27.94 -0.51 -1.93
N SER A 192 -28.39 0.54 -1.25
CA SER A 192 -28.59 1.86 -1.86
C SER A 192 -28.29 2.98 -0.88
N VAL A 193 -27.72 4.07 -1.38
CA VAL A 193 -27.52 5.29 -0.57
C VAL A 193 -28.85 6.03 -0.47
N VAL A 194 -29.31 6.29 0.76
CA VAL A 194 -30.59 7.01 1.00
C VAL A 194 -30.42 8.38 1.64
N ARG A 195 -29.26 8.66 2.24
CA ARG A 195 -28.91 9.97 2.77
C ARG A 195 -27.40 10.18 2.69
N VAL A 196 -27.00 11.40 2.39
CA VAL A 196 -25.60 11.86 2.41
C VAL A 196 -25.53 13.09 3.32
N LYS A 197 -24.62 13.07 4.29
CA LYS A 197 -24.26 14.23 5.11
C LYS A 197 -22.95 14.81 4.59
N THR A 198 -22.93 16.11 4.35
CA THR A 198 -21.74 16.87 3.94
C THR A 198 -21.92 18.32 4.36
N GLU A 199 -20.83 19.10 4.38
CA GLU A 199 -20.88 20.52 4.75
C GLU A 199 -21.65 21.37 3.75
N LYS A 200 -21.57 21.02 2.45
CA LYS A 200 -22.19 21.76 1.35
C LYS A 200 -23.22 20.89 0.65
N GLU A 201 -24.50 21.07 0.96
CA GLU A 201 -25.59 20.26 0.40
C GLU A 201 -25.66 20.31 -1.14
N GLU A 202 -25.20 21.39 -1.76
CA GLU A 202 -25.10 21.53 -3.23
C GLU A 202 -24.22 20.46 -3.89
N ASN A 203 -23.27 19.86 -3.15
CA ASN A 203 -22.39 18.80 -3.64
C ASN A 203 -23.05 17.42 -3.68
N ILE A 204 -24.18 17.23 -2.98
CA ILE A 204 -24.83 15.92 -2.82
C ILE A 204 -25.26 15.33 -4.17
N ALA A 205 -25.82 16.16 -5.07
CA ALA A 205 -26.29 15.70 -6.37
C ALA A 205 -25.16 15.08 -7.19
N LYS A 206 -24.04 15.80 -7.34
CA LYS A 206 -22.85 15.31 -8.05
C LYS A 206 -22.22 14.10 -7.36
N PHE A 207 -22.22 14.07 -6.03
CA PHE A 207 -21.75 12.90 -5.29
C PHE A 207 -22.57 11.66 -5.65
N MET A 208 -23.90 11.74 -5.61
CA MET A 208 -24.79 10.62 -5.90
C MET A 208 -24.69 10.12 -7.36
N GLU A 209 -24.29 10.97 -8.31
CA GLU A 209 -24.04 10.56 -9.71
C GLU A 209 -22.76 9.74 -9.89
N ASN A 210 -21.82 9.89 -8.96
CA ASN A 210 -20.48 9.30 -9.03
C ASN A 210 -20.25 8.14 -8.06
N VAL A 211 -21.19 7.91 -7.13
CA VAL A 211 -21.11 6.85 -6.12
C VAL A 211 -22.20 5.81 -6.34
N GLU A 212 -21.80 4.55 -6.37
CA GLU A 212 -22.69 3.40 -6.42
C GLU A 212 -22.36 2.41 -5.29
N VAL A 213 -23.31 1.55 -4.93
CA VAL A 213 -23.08 0.49 -3.95
C VAL A 213 -23.31 -0.85 -4.64
N LEU A 214 -22.26 -1.65 -4.72
CA LEU A 214 -22.24 -2.92 -5.43
C LEU A 214 -22.27 -4.09 -4.46
N GLY A 215 -22.96 -5.17 -4.84
CA GLY A 215 -22.91 -6.46 -4.15
C GLY A 215 -23.04 -6.32 -2.64
N ALA A 216 -22.22 -7.03 -1.86
CA ALA A 216 -22.15 -7.02 -0.40
C ALA A 216 -21.80 -5.65 0.25
N GLY A 217 -22.53 -4.60 -0.10
CA GLY A 217 -22.36 -3.25 0.40
C GLY A 217 -21.07 -2.55 -0.03
N MET A 218 -20.38 -2.95 -1.09
CA MET A 218 -19.12 -2.27 -1.46
C MET A 218 -19.42 -0.91 -2.09
N VAL A 219 -19.02 0.16 -1.43
CA VAL A 219 -19.14 1.53 -1.94
C VAL A 219 -18.09 1.74 -3.01
N CYS A 220 -18.54 2.13 -4.20
CA CYS A 220 -17.69 2.35 -5.36
C CYS A 220 -17.82 3.81 -5.80
N VAL A 221 -16.68 4.49 -5.95
CA VAL A 221 -16.59 5.84 -6.50
C VAL A 221 -15.87 5.76 -7.83
N LYS A 222 -16.48 6.32 -8.88
CA LYS A 222 -15.90 6.30 -10.24
C LYS A 222 -14.50 6.93 -10.27
N TYR A 223 -13.66 6.42 -11.18
CA TYR A 223 -12.40 7.08 -11.52
C TYR A 223 -12.68 8.47 -12.08
N ASP A 224 -11.86 9.45 -11.68
CA ASP A 224 -11.99 10.87 -12.08
C ASP A 224 -13.40 11.43 -11.86
N SER A 225 -13.93 11.18 -10.66
CA SER A 225 -15.25 11.66 -10.27
C SER A 225 -15.24 13.19 -10.13
N GLU A 226 -16.27 13.87 -10.63
CA GLU A 226 -16.48 15.31 -10.41
C GLU A 226 -16.94 15.65 -8.96
N ILE A 227 -16.58 14.82 -7.99
CA ILE A 227 -16.88 15.03 -6.58
C ILE A 227 -16.00 16.17 -6.09
N ALA A 228 -16.64 17.19 -5.52
CA ALA A 228 -15.93 18.30 -4.89
C ALA A 228 -15.21 17.83 -3.61
N GLY A 229 -14.11 18.50 -3.27
CA GLY A 229 -13.40 18.22 -2.02
C GLY A 229 -14.31 18.35 -0.80
N GLY A 230 -14.12 17.44 0.15
CA GLY A 230 -14.89 17.44 1.39
C GLY A 230 -15.15 16.05 1.95
N THR A 231 -15.95 16.01 3.00
CA THR A 231 -16.32 14.79 3.72
C THR A 231 -17.79 14.47 3.46
N TYR A 232 -18.06 13.21 3.08
CA TYR A 232 -19.38 12.71 2.75
C TYR A 232 -19.66 11.46 3.58
N THR A 233 -20.60 11.55 4.51
CA THR A 233 -21.02 10.40 5.33
C THR A 233 -22.35 9.89 4.80
N ILE A 234 -22.39 8.63 4.38
CA ILE A 234 -23.54 8.01 3.73
C ILE A 234 -24.31 7.11 4.69
N THR A 235 -25.63 7.14 4.55
CA THR A 235 -26.56 6.21 5.18
C THR A 235 -27.04 5.24 4.11
N LEU A 236 -26.96 3.94 4.41
CA LEU A 236 -27.34 2.89 3.48
C LEU A 236 -28.68 2.27 3.86
N LYS A 237 -29.48 1.97 2.83
CA LYS A 237 -30.63 1.09 2.95
C LYS A 237 -30.28 -0.27 2.34
N ILE A 238 -30.54 -1.30 3.12
CA ILE A 238 -30.36 -2.71 2.75
C ILE A 238 -31.74 -3.31 2.57
N GLU A 239 -31.98 -3.95 1.43
CA GLU A 239 -33.28 -4.52 1.10
C GLU A 239 -33.16 -5.96 0.61
N ASN A 240 -34.11 -6.79 1.04
CA ASN A 240 -34.33 -8.11 0.50
C ASN A 240 -35.80 -8.49 0.61
N GLU A 241 -36.43 -8.83 -0.53
CA GLU A 241 -37.80 -9.36 -0.66
C GLU A 241 -38.81 -8.84 0.38
N GLY A 242 -39.07 -7.52 0.37
CA GLY A 242 -40.06 -6.88 1.24
C GLY A 242 -39.58 -6.55 2.66
N ARG A 243 -38.33 -6.91 3.00
CA ARG A 243 -37.65 -6.50 4.23
C ARG A 243 -36.63 -5.40 3.91
N SER A 244 -36.54 -4.41 4.77
CA SER A 244 -35.53 -3.36 4.66
C SER A 244 -34.96 -2.95 6.00
N ARG A 245 -33.67 -2.61 6.04
CA ARG A 245 -32.99 -2.00 7.19
C ARG A 245 -32.21 -0.78 6.74
N ILE A 246 -32.14 0.22 7.61
CA ILE A 246 -31.35 1.44 7.40
C ILE A 246 -30.17 1.39 8.36
N LEU A 247 -28.97 1.54 7.82
CA LEU A 247 -27.74 1.73 8.60
C LEU A 247 -27.34 3.20 8.45
N GLU A 248 -27.61 3.97 9.50
CA GLU A 248 -27.33 5.40 9.54
C GLU A 248 -25.84 5.68 9.61
N ASP A 249 -25.40 6.65 8.81
CA ASP A 249 -24.05 7.22 8.81
C ASP A 249 -22.93 6.15 8.84
N VAL A 250 -23.14 5.08 8.07
CA VAL A 250 -22.38 3.84 8.17
C VAL A 250 -21.02 3.86 7.47
N PHE A 251 -20.81 4.83 6.56
CA PHE A 251 -19.56 4.93 5.82
C PHE A 251 -19.24 6.39 5.46
N THR A 252 -17.97 6.73 5.44
CA THR A 252 -17.46 8.07 5.17
C THR A 252 -16.48 8.05 4.00
N ILE A 253 -16.66 8.96 3.05
CA ILE A 253 -15.73 9.22 1.96
C ILE A 253 -15.12 10.60 2.19
N VAL A 254 -13.79 10.65 2.24
CA VAL A 254 -13.02 11.89 2.33
C VAL A 254 -12.38 12.15 0.97
N ALA A 255 -12.90 13.12 0.24
CA ALA A 255 -12.38 13.55 -1.06
C ALA A 255 -11.38 14.69 -0.87
N LYS A 256 -10.11 14.42 -1.16
CA LYS A 256 -9.02 15.40 -1.09
C LYS A 256 -8.86 16.08 -2.45
N GLU A 257 -8.92 17.40 -2.44
CA GLU A 257 -8.58 18.20 -3.62
C GLU A 257 -7.07 18.18 -3.85
N VAL A 258 -6.69 17.89 -5.10
CA VAL A 258 -5.29 17.90 -5.53
C VAL A 258 -5.17 18.84 -6.73
N PRO A 259 -4.46 19.97 -6.58
CA PRO A 259 -4.26 20.92 -7.67
C PRO A 259 -3.37 20.31 -8.76
N ALA A 260 -3.50 20.82 -9.98
CA ALA A 260 -2.56 20.48 -11.03
C ALA A 260 -1.19 21.12 -10.75
N GLU A 261 -0.13 20.36 -10.94
CA GLU A 261 1.26 20.82 -10.83
C GLU A 261 1.97 20.57 -12.16
N GLU A 262 2.93 21.44 -12.51
CA GLU A 262 3.80 21.18 -13.66
C GLU A 262 4.79 20.06 -13.31
N PRO A 263 5.13 19.18 -14.28
CA PRO A 263 6.08 18.09 -14.04
C PRO A 263 7.47 18.64 -13.74
N ILE A 264 8.07 18.17 -12.64
CA ILE A 264 9.46 18.42 -12.29
C ILE A 264 10.31 17.33 -12.96
N PRO A 265 11.35 17.68 -13.73
CA PRO A 265 12.20 16.69 -14.36
C PRO A 265 12.91 15.86 -13.29
N MET A 266 12.87 14.54 -13.45
CA MET A 266 13.70 13.63 -12.66
C MET A 266 15.18 13.95 -12.95
N PRO A 267 16.01 14.16 -11.91
CA PRO A 267 17.44 14.33 -12.13
C PRO A 267 18.02 13.09 -12.78
N GLU A 268 18.99 13.27 -13.69
CA GLU A 268 19.72 12.16 -14.30
C GLU A 268 20.46 11.38 -13.19
N GLU A 269 20.33 10.05 -13.22
CA GLU A 269 20.95 9.13 -12.25
C GLU A 269 22.48 9.16 -12.26
#